data_AF-A0A452ZA11-F1
#
_entry.id   AF-A0A452ZA11-F1
#
_cell.length_a   1.000
_cell.length_b   1.000
_cell.length_c   1.000
_cell.angle_alpha   90.00
_cell.angle_beta   90.00
_cell.angle_gamma   90.00
#
_symmetry.space_group_name_H-M   'P 1'
#
loop_
_entity.id
_entity.type
_entity.pdbx_description
1 polymer ?
#
loop_
_entity_poly.entity_id
_entity_poly.type
_entity_poly.pdbx_seq_one_letter_code
_entity_poly.pdbx_strand_id
1 'polypeptide(L)'
;RLIARLEAIVTGKICLCCRYPTVLIDGPYGAPAQDYKQYETLLLVGLGIGATPMISIIKDIINNMKRLPGDIESGNPSDGSRSSSFRTRRAYFYWITREQESLEWFHGIMDEVAETDKQGVIELHVHCTSVHGEGDAQSAVITVAQSLNHDKHGIDIISGTRVKTSFGRANWSEVYRRIARQNQRKHVGVFYCGMPALTKELRELAKVFSRETSTTFEFHKENF
;
A
#
# COMPACT_ATOMS: atom_id res chain seq x y z
N ARG A 1 -14.07 -20.95 19.70
CA ARG A 1 -14.19 -20.29 21.02
C ARG A 1 -12.81 -20.29 21.66
N LEU A 2 -12.06 -19.18 21.58
CA LEU A 2 -11.23 -18.68 22.68
C LEU A 2 -10.81 -17.25 22.31
N ILE A 3 -11.40 -16.30 23.02
CA ILE A 3 -11.16 -14.86 22.91
C ILE A 3 -9.95 -14.57 23.79
N ALA A 4 -8.83 -14.14 23.21
CA ALA A 4 -7.71 -13.61 23.97
C ALA A 4 -8.02 -12.13 24.28
N ARG A 5 -8.51 -11.88 25.49
CA ARG A 5 -8.53 -10.54 26.12
C ARG A 5 -7.08 -10.08 26.31
N LEU A 6 -6.69 -8.99 25.67
CA LEU A 6 -5.55 -8.18 26.11
C LEU A 6 -6.01 -7.31 27.28
N GLU A 7 -5.74 -7.75 28.51
CA GLU A 7 -5.74 -6.86 29.67
C GLU A 7 -4.34 -6.26 29.80
N ALA A 8 -4.23 -4.96 29.50
CA ALA A 8 -3.04 -4.18 29.81
C ALA A 8 -2.98 -3.96 31.33
N ILE A 9 -2.06 -4.66 32.00
CA ILE A 9 -1.77 -4.42 33.41
C ILE A 9 -0.91 -3.16 33.50
N VAL A 10 -1.55 -2.03 33.84
CA VAL A 10 -0.87 -0.77 34.17
C VAL A 10 -0.41 -0.84 35.63
N THR A 11 0.81 -1.30 35.87
CA THR A 11 1.48 -1.18 37.18
C THR A 11 2.12 0.20 37.29
N GLY A 12 1.32 1.20 37.70
CA GLY A 12 1.76 2.58 37.84
C GLY A 12 2.43 2.88 39.19
N LYS A 13 3.71 3.27 39.16
CA LYS A 13 4.32 4.12 40.20
C LYS A 13 4.21 5.57 39.70
N ILE A 14 3.28 6.33 40.27
CA ILE A 14 3.00 7.71 39.86
C ILE A 14 4.04 8.64 40.51
N CYS A 15 4.96 9.18 39.71
CA CYS A 15 5.84 10.29 40.12
C CYS A 15 5.22 11.61 39.64
N LEU A 16 4.82 12.48 40.58
CA LEU A 16 4.09 13.73 40.31
C LEU A 16 4.88 14.85 39.57
N CYS A 17 6.11 14.57 39.09
CA CYS A 17 6.96 15.58 38.43
C CYS A 17 6.95 15.53 36.89
N CYS A 18 6.41 14.47 36.27
CA CYS A 18 6.49 14.28 34.82
C CYS A 18 5.09 14.37 34.21
N ARG A 19 4.81 15.41 33.40
CA ARG A 19 3.50 15.63 32.73
C ARG A 19 3.13 14.59 31.66
N TYR A 20 3.95 13.55 31.46
CA TYR A 20 3.71 12.51 30.46
C TYR A 20 4.04 11.12 31.02
N PRO A 21 3.28 10.07 30.62
CA PRO A 21 3.54 8.71 31.04
C PRO A 21 4.85 8.20 30.44
N THR A 22 5.55 7.34 31.20
CA THR A 22 6.72 6.61 30.69
C THR A 22 6.27 5.60 29.65
N VAL A 23 6.77 5.72 28.42
CA VAL A 23 6.54 4.76 27.34
C VAL A 23 7.73 3.81 27.28
N LEU A 24 7.46 2.51 27.42
CA LEU A 24 8.43 1.44 27.22
C LEU A 24 8.23 0.88 25.81
N ILE A 25 9.28 0.86 25.01
CA ILE A 25 9.26 0.35 23.64
C ILE A 25 10.06 -0.96 23.66
N ASP A 26 9.38 -2.09 23.50
CA ASP A 26 10.08 -3.33 23.18
C ASP A 26 10.67 -3.22 21.77
N GLY A 27 11.92 -3.65 21.63
CA GLY A 27 12.73 -3.48 20.42
C GLY A 27 12.05 -4.04 19.17
N PRO A 28 12.54 -3.70 17.97
CA PRO A 28 11.88 -4.05 16.73
C PRO A 28 11.81 -5.57 16.55
N TYR A 29 10.60 -6.13 16.68
CA TYR A 29 10.29 -7.46 16.17
C TYR A 29 10.49 -7.41 14.65
N GLY A 30 11.32 -8.31 14.10
CA GLY A 30 11.85 -8.23 12.73
C GLY A 30 10.82 -7.74 11.70
N ALA A 31 11.18 -6.71 10.94
CA ALA A 31 10.25 -6.02 10.05
C ALA A 31 9.79 -6.98 8.93
N PRO A 32 8.49 -7.33 8.85
CA PRO A 32 7.97 -8.05 7.69
C PRO A 32 8.16 -7.16 6.46
N ALA A 33 8.41 -7.78 5.30
CA ALA A 33 8.69 -7.14 4.01
C ALA A 33 10.03 -6.41 3.79
N GLN A 34 11.12 -6.60 4.56
CA GLN A 34 12.43 -5.99 4.20
C GLN A 34 12.88 -6.27 2.76
N ASP A 35 12.44 -7.39 2.21
CA ASP A 35 12.72 -7.83 0.85
C ASP A 35 12.14 -6.92 -0.23
N TYR A 36 11.19 -6.01 0.04
CA TYR A 36 10.62 -5.16 -1.01
C TYR A 36 11.69 -4.29 -1.70
N LYS A 37 12.79 -3.95 -1.01
CA LYS A 37 13.88 -3.12 -1.54
C LYS A 37 14.66 -3.78 -2.67
N GLN A 38 14.56 -5.11 -2.84
CA GLN A 38 15.23 -5.85 -3.90
C GLN A 38 14.51 -5.75 -5.25
N TYR A 39 13.22 -5.35 -5.26
CA TYR A 39 12.41 -5.26 -6.46
C TYR A 39 12.41 -3.85 -7.05
N GLU A 40 12.52 -3.77 -8.37
CA GLU A 40 12.35 -2.50 -9.10
C GLU A 40 10.88 -2.08 -9.15
N THR A 41 9.98 -3.06 -9.21
CA THR A 41 8.54 -2.84 -9.30
C THR A 41 7.82 -3.62 -8.21
N LEU A 42 6.90 -2.96 -7.52
CA LEU A 42 6.13 -3.54 -6.43
C LEU A 42 4.64 -3.56 -6.77
N LEU A 43 3.98 -4.66 -6.45
CA LEU A 43 2.53 -4.78 -6.36
C LEU A 43 2.17 -5.03 -4.90
N LEU A 44 1.72 -3.99 -4.21
CA LEU A 44 1.29 -4.03 -2.81
C LEU A 44 -0.23 -4.22 -2.77
N VAL A 45 -0.69 -5.23 -2.04
CA VAL A 45 -2.12 -5.54 -1.89
C VAL A 45 -2.46 -5.63 -0.41
N GLY A 46 -3.28 -4.68 0.07
CA GLY A 46 -3.77 -4.64 1.45
C GLY A 46 -5.27 -4.91 1.49
N LEU A 47 -5.71 -5.84 2.34
CA LEU A 47 -7.13 -6.09 2.60
C LEU A 47 -7.50 -5.64 4.01
N GLY A 48 -8.45 -4.69 4.12
CA GLY A 48 -8.89 -4.09 5.38
C GLY A 48 -7.72 -3.45 6.13
N ILE A 49 -7.53 -3.85 7.39
CA ILE A 49 -6.42 -3.38 8.25
C ILE A 49 -5.03 -3.73 7.69
N GLY A 50 -4.94 -4.69 6.76
CA GLY A 50 -3.69 -5.07 6.09
C GLY A 50 -3.11 -3.99 5.18
N ALA A 51 -3.81 -2.86 4.98
CA ALA A 51 -3.26 -1.69 4.31
C ALA A 51 -2.21 -0.93 5.14
N THR A 52 -2.36 -0.89 6.46
CA THR A 52 -1.45 -0.17 7.37
C THR A 52 0.03 -0.50 7.15
N PRO A 53 0.45 -1.78 7.09
CA PRO A 53 1.85 -2.09 6.83
C PRO A 53 2.29 -1.69 5.41
N MET A 54 1.42 -1.82 4.41
CA MET A 54 1.71 -1.41 3.02
C MET A 54 1.92 0.10 2.91
N ILE A 55 1.20 0.88 3.71
CA ILE A 55 1.34 2.33 3.78
C ILE A 55 2.71 2.74 4.34
N SER A 56 3.22 1.98 5.31
CA SER A 56 4.58 2.19 5.81
C SER A 56 5.61 2.04 4.69
N ILE A 57 5.44 1.01 3.84
CA ILE A 57 6.30 0.80 2.65
C ILE A 57 6.16 1.96 1.67
N ILE A 58 4.93 2.41 1.36
CA ILE A 58 4.68 3.57 0.50
C ILE A 58 5.37 4.83 1.03
N LYS A 59 5.27 5.10 2.33
CA LYS A 59 5.95 6.24 2.96
C LYS A 59 7.47 6.13 2.87
N ASP A 60 8.04 4.94 3.07
CA ASP A 60 9.49 4.75 2.89
C ASP A 60 9.90 4.97 1.43
N ILE A 61 9.12 4.49 0.45
CA ILE A 61 9.35 4.76 -0.98
C ILE A 61 9.34 6.28 -1.24
N ILE A 62 8.33 7.00 -0.74
CA ILE A 62 8.22 8.47 -0.89
C ILE A 62 9.41 9.19 -0.27
N ASN A 63 9.79 8.83 0.95
CA ASN A 63 10.90 9.46 1.65
C ASN A 63 12.24 9.21 0.94
N ASN A 64 12.47 8.01 0.42
CA ASN A 64 13.66 7.70 -0.37
C ASN A 64 13.67 8.46 -1.70
N MET A 65 12.51 8.66 -2.34
CA MET A 65 12.40 9.49 -3.54
C MET A 65 12.71 10.97 -3.27
N LYS A 66 12.27 11.53 -2.14
CA LYS A 66 12.55 12.92 -1.74
C LYS A 66 14.05 13.18 -1.49
N ARG A 67 14.84 12.15 -1.20
CA ARG A 67 16.30 12.25 -0.96
C ARG A 67 17.14 12.17 -2.24
N LEU A 68 16.58 11.65 -3.34
CA LEU A 68 17.27 11.50 -4.61
C LEU A 68 17.37 12.75 -5.52
N PRO A 69 16.67 13.90 -5.30
CA PRO A 69 16.89 15.10 -6.09
C PRO A 69 17.79 16.08 -5.31
N GLY A 70 19.10 15.84 -5.26
CA GLY A 70 20.01 16.91 -4.83
C GLY A 70 21.39 16.58 -4.25
N ASP A 71 21.66 15.39 -3.73
CA ASP A 71 22.90 15.18 -2.95
C ASP A 71 24.09 14.70 -3.81
N ILE A 72 24.34 15.38 -4.94
CA ILE A 72 25.68 15.47 -5.52
C ILE A 72 26.19 16.88 -5.23
N GLU A 73 26.41 17.18 -3.95
CA GLU A 73 27.44 18.12 -3.53
C GLU A 73 27.55 18.09 -2.00
N SER A 74 28.76 17.79 -1.51
CA SER A 74 29.19 17.88 -0.11
C SER A 74 28.92 16.67 0.81
N GLY A 75 29.77 15.64 0.68
CA GLY A 75 29.93 14.60 1.70
C GLY A 75 31.22 13.81 1.47
N ASN A 76 32.15 13.85 2.43
CA ASN A 76 33.45 13.18 2.40
C ASN A 76 33.35 11.69 2.01
N PRO A 77 34.29 11.14 1.22
CA PRO A 77 34.24 9.76 0.71
C PRO A 77 34.69 8.70 1.74
N SER A 78 34.56 8.95 3.04
CA SER A 78 35.20 8.14 4.08
C SER A 78 34.28 7.37 5.02
N ASP A 79 32.98 7.22 4.71
CA ASP A 79 32.11 6.36 5.51
C ASP A 79 31.44 5.27 4.65
N GLY A 80 31.97 4.05 4.77
CA GLY A 80 31.68 2.88 3.94
C GLY A 80 30.32 2.23 4.18
N SER A 81 29.30 2.98 4.58
CA SER A 81 27.93 2.47 4.62
C SER A 81 27.37 2.49 3.20
N ARG A 82 27.56 1.39 2.48
CA ARG A 82 26.90 1.09 1.21
C ARG A 82 25.39 1.22 1.43
N SER A 83 24.84 2.41 1.18
CA SER A 83 23.41 2.64 1.01
C SER A 83 22.88 1.49 0.18
N SER A 84 22.08 0.61 0.80
CA SER A 84 21.42 -0.48 0.10
C SER A 84 20.63 0.18 -1.03
N SER A 85 21.15 0.09 -2.25
CA SER A 85 20.64 0.84 -3.40
C SER A 85 19.15 0.57 -3.51
N PHE A 86 18.32 1.53 -3.10
CA PHE A 86 16.88 1.40 -3.15
C PHE A 86 16.48 1.26 -4.63
N ARG A 87 16.03 0.07 -5.04
CA ARG A 87 15.81 -0.24 -6.46
C ARG A 87 14.41 0.12 -6.94
N THR A 88 13.47 0.31 -6.02
CA THR A 88 12.06 0.50 -6.33
C THR A 88 11.84 1.79 -7.11
N ARG A 89 11.37 1.65 -8.35
CA ARG A 89 11.06 2.74 -9.27
C ARG A 89 9.57 2.86 -9.60
N ARG A 90 8.78 1.86 -9.23
CA ARG A 90 7.33 1.85 -9.45
C ARG A 90 6.66 1.00 -8.37
N ALA A 91 5.58 1.50 -7.78
CA ALA A 91 4.75 0.78 -6.83
C ALA A 91 3.28 0.91 -7.21
N TYR A 92 2.59 -0.22 -7.31
CA TYR A 92 1.14 -0.29 -7.48
C TYR A 92 0.56 -0.69 -6.14
N PHE A 93 -0.23 0.17 -5.52
CA PHE A 93 -0.90 -0.13 -4.26
C PHE A 93 -2.39 -0.33 -4.48
N TYR A 94 -2.86 -1.54 -4.20
CA TYR A 94 -4.27 -1.91 -4.21
C TYR A 94 -4.75 -2.08 -2.78
N TRP A 95 -5.62 -1.17 -2.34
CA TRP A 95 -6.31 -1.29 -1.08
C TRP A 95 -7.73 -1.78 -1.29
N ILE A 96 -8.07 -2.92 -0.71
CA ILE A 96 -9.40 -3.49 -0.71
C ILE A 96 -10.00 -3.30 0.67
N THR A 97 -11.12 -2.61 0.77
CA THR A 97 -11.83 -2.41 2.04
C THR A 97 -13.32 -2.66 1.90
N ARG A 98 -13.98 -2.94 3.03
CA ARG A 98 -15.44 -3.01 3.14
C ARG A 98 -16.01 -1.76 3.80
N GLU A 99 -15.23 -1.05 4.60
CA GLU A 99 -15.73 0.02 5.46
C GLU A 99 -15.34 1.36 4.86
N GLN A 100 -16.32 2.19 4.51
CA GLN A 100 -16.06 3.53 3.97
C GLN A 100 -15.43 4.44 5.03
N GLU A 101 -15.75 4.25 6.31
CA GLU A 101 -15.17 4.98 7.45
C GLU A 101 -13.65 4.71 7.59
N SER A 102 -13.17 3.55 7.11
CA SER A 102 -11.74 3.30 7.07
C SER A 102 -11.01 4.22 6.10
N LEU A 103 -11.67 4.86 5.14
CA LEU A 103 -11.01 5.74 4.17
C LEU A 103 -10.52 7.05 4.78
N GLU A 104 -11.11 7.51 5.89
CA GLU A 104 -10.83 8.82 6.48
C GLU A 104 -9.39 8.99 6.94
N TRP A 105 -8.84 8.01 7.66
CA TRP A 105 -7.45 8.06 8.11
C TRP A 105 -6.46 7.90 6.95
N PHE A 106 -6.91 7.36 5.82
CA PHE A 106 -6.07 7.15 4.64
C PHE A 106 -6.01 8.39 3.74
N HIS A 107 -6.96 9.32 3.83
CA HIS A 107 -6.98 10.56 3.03
C HIS A 107 -5.68 11.33 3.08
N GLY A 108 -5.14 11.59 4.28
CA GLY A 108 -3.90 12.35 4.42
C GLY A 108 -2.70 11.68 3.72
N ILE A 109 -2.70 10.34 3.63
CA ILE A 109 -1.65 9.61 2.92
C ILE A 109 -1.87 9.67 1.41
N MET A 110 -3.12 9.50 0.95
CA MET A 110 -3.45 9.60 -0.46
C MET A 110 -3.14 10.99 -1.01
N ASP A 111 -3.41 12.04 -0.23
CA ASP A 111 -3.09 13.41 -0.59
C ASP A 111 -1.59 13.65 -0.60
N GLU A 112 -0.85 13.21 0.43
CA GLU A 112 0.62 13.30 0.46
C GLU A 112 1.26 12.59 -0.74
N VAL A 113 0.79 11.38 -1.06
CA VAL A 113 1.21 10.61 -2.25
C VAL A 113 0.94 11.43 -3.50
N ALA A 114 -0.28 11.97 -3.66
CA ALA A 114 -0.66 12.71 -4.85
C ALA A 114 0.07 14.07 -5.01
N GLU A 115 0.53 14.70 -3.92
CA GLU A 115 1.32 15.95 -3.99
C GLU A 115 2.79 15.69 -4.26
N THR A 116 3.33 14.64 -3.63
CA THR A 116 4.74 14.34 -3.71
C THR A 116 5.09 13.63 -5.01
N ASP A 117 4.23 12.72 -5.47
CA ASP A 117 4.51 11.84 -6.60
C ASP A 117 4.27 12.52 -7.95
N LYS A 118 5.12 13.51 -8.28
CA LYS A 118 5.08 14.21 -9.57
C LYS A 118 5.53 13.35 -10.75
N GLN A 119 6.18 12.22 -10.48
CA GLN A 119 6.73 11.31 -11.49
C GLN A 119 5.80 10.10 -11.75
N GLY A 120 4.72 9.95 -10.99
CA GLY A 120 3.80 8.82 -11.11
C GLY A 120 4.46 7.49 -10.73
N VAL A 121 5.36 7.49 -9.75
CA VAL A 121 6.02 6.29 -9.21
C VAL A 121 5.03 5.41 -8.44
N ILE A 122 4.01 6.00 -7.82
CA ILE A 122 3.06 5.33 -6.94
C ILE A 122 1.66 5.43 -7.55
N GLU A 123 1.16 4.29 -8.02
CA GLU A 123 -0.21 4.19 -8.53
C GLU A 123 -1.10 3.60 -7.45
N LEU A 124 -2.09 4.37 -7.00
CA LEU A 124 -3.00 3.96 -5.94
C LEU A 124 -4.36 3.53 -6.50
N HIS A 125 -4.87 2.41 -6.03
CA HIS A 125 -6.19 1.89 -6.35
C HIS A 125 -6.93 1.51 -5.08
N VAL A 126 -8.06 2.16 -4.82
CA VAL A 126 -8.95 1.82 -3.70
C VAL A 126 -10.15 1.06 -4.24
N HIS A 127 -10.43 -0.11 -3.68
CA HIS A 127 -11.57 -0.96 -4.01
C HIS A 127 -12.48 -1.11 -2.80
N CYS A 128 -13.69 -0.54 -2.88
CA CYS A 128 -14.70 -0.69 -1.84
C CYS A 128 -15.67 -1.83 -2.19
N THR A 129 -15.77 -2.83 -1.30
CA THR A 129 -16.52 -4.08 -1.54
C THR A 129 -17.84 -4.18 -0.77
N SER A 130 -18.23 -3.16 0.00
CA SER A 130 -19.52 -3.12 0.73
C SER A 130 -20.71 -2.70 -0.12
N VAL A 131 -20.47 -2.02 -1.23
CA VAL A 131 -21.54 -1.71 -2.19
C VAL A 131 -21.82 -2.99 -2.96
N HIS A 132 -23.01 -3.55 -2.71
CA HIS A 132 -23.38 -4.86 -3.21
C HIS A 132 -23.48 -4.86 -4.74
N GLY A 133 -22.98 -5.95 -5.35
CA GLY A 133 -23.32 -6.42 -6.69
C GLY A 133 -22.83 -5.58 -7.87
N GLU A 134 -22.04 -6.21 -8.75
CA GLU A 134 -22.06 -5.85 -10.17
C GLU A 134 -23.53 -5.83 -10.65
N GLY A 135 -24.10 -4.64 -10.84
CA GLY A 135 -25.47 -4.46 -11.35
C GLY A 135 -26.48 -3.77 -10.42
N ASP A 136 -26.10 -3.32 -9.22
CA ASP A 136 -27.03 -2.54 -8.38
C ASP A 136 -27.13 -1.08 -8.87
N ALA A 137 -28.36 -0.56 -9.00
CA ALA A 137 -28.62 0.78 -9.55
C ALA A 137 -27.91 1.88 -8.75
N GLN A 138 -27.69 1.66 -7.44
CA GLN A 138 -26.92 2.55 -6.60
C GLN A 138 -25.43 2.60 -6.97
N SER A 139 -24.79 1.47 -7.25
CA SER A 139 -23.39 1.41 -7.69
C SER A 139 -23.16 2.14 -9.01
N ALA A 140 -24.12 2.03 -9.95
CA ALA A 140 -24.08 2.73 -11.23
C ALA A 140 -24.21 4.25 -11.06
N VAL A 141 -25.16 4.71 -10.25
CA VAL A 141 -25.35 6.14 -9.95
C VAL A 141 -24.12 6.72 -9.24
N ILE A 142 -23.58 5.98 -8.28
CA ILE A 142 -22.37 6.38 -7.54
C ILE A 142 -21.17 6.47 -8.49
N THR A 143 -20.96 5.50 -9.39
CA THR A 143 -19.86 5.51 -10.37
C THR A 143 -19.99 6.66 -11.36
N VAL A 144 -21.20 6.98 -11.81
CA VAL A 144 -21.48 8.11 -12.71
C VAL A 144 -21.23 9.43 -11.97
N ALA A 145 -21.73 9.58 -10.74
CA ALA A 145 -21.50 10.77 -9.93
C ALA A 145 -20.00 10.99 -9.65
N GLN A 146 -19.26 9.93 -9.28
CA GLN A 146 -17.81 9.99 -9.09
C GLN A 146 -17.08 10.44 -10.35
N SER A 147 -17.41 9.85 -11.51
CA SER A 147 -16.73 10.18 -12.76
C SER A 147 -17.00 11.64 -13.14
N LEU A 148 -18.23 12.12 -12.97
CA LEU A 148 -18.61 13.50 -13.25
C LEU A 148 -17.95 14.54 -12.32
N ASN A 149 -17.72 14.24 -11.04
CA ASN A 149 -17.01 15.17 -10.15
C ASN A 149 -15.50 15.05 -10.25
N HIS A 150 -14.96 13.86 -10.50
CA HIS A 150 -13.53 13.71 -10.75
C HIS A 150 -13.12 14.50 -12.01
N ASP A 151 -13.96 14.50 -13.05
CA ASP A 151 -13.72 15.28 -14.27
C ASP A 151 -13.85 16.81 -14.04
N LYS A 152 -14.57 17.25 -13.01
CA LYS A 152 -14.77 18.68 -12.69
C LYS A 152 -13.79 19.25 -11.66
N HIS A 153 -13.37 18.46 -10.68
CA HIS A 153 -12.59 18.90 -9.52
C HIS A 153 -11.32 18.10 -9.27
N GLY A 154 -11.11 16.98 -9.98
CA GLY A 154 -9.98 16.08 -9.78
C GLY A 154 -10.03 15.29 -8.47
N ILE A 155 -11.16 15.32 -7.75
CA ILE A 155 -11.34 14.73 -6.43
C ILE A 155 -12.49 13.72 -6.49
N ASP A 156 -12.26 12.51 -5.98
CA ASP A 156 -13.25 11.45 -5.80
C ASP A 156 -14.23 11.86 -4.69
N ILE A 157 -15.53 11.89 -4.97
CA ILE A 157 -16.56 12.37 -4.01
C ILE A 157 -16.61 11.50 -2.76
N ILE A 158 -16.31 10.21 -2.91
CA ILE A 158 -16.58 9.19 -1.90
C ILE A 158 -15.44 9.11 -0.91
N SER A 159 -14.22 9.25 -1.42
CA SER A 159 -13.01 9.30 -0.63
C SER A 159 -12.47 10.72 -0.46
N GLY A 160 -13.11 11.78 -0.92
CA GLY A 160 -12.57 13.15 -0.80
C GLY A 160 -11.14 13.37 -1.31
N THR A 161 -10.55 12.45 -2.09
CA THR A 161 -9.12 12.47 -2.48
C THR A 161 -8.93 12.52 -3.97
N ARG A 162 -7.71 12.82 -4.43
CA ARG A 162 -7.37 12.79 -5.87
C ARG A 162 -7.34 11.38 -6.49
N VAL A 163 -7.51 10.32 -5.70
CA VAL A 163 -7.45 8.94 -6.18
C VAL A 163 -8.86 8.38 -6.34
N LYS A 164 -9.16 7.88 -7.55
CA LYS A 164 -10.47 7.32 -7.87
C LYS A 164 -10.71 6.01 -7.12
N THR A 165 -11.78 5.95 -6.34
CA THR A 165 -12.23 4.73 -5.67
C THR A 165 -13.10 3.91 -6.62
N SER A 166 -12.73 2.64 -6.84
CA SER A 166 -13.50 1.68 -7.62
C SER A 166 -14.40 0.83 -6.72
N PHE A 167 -15.55 0.42 -7.22
CA PHE A 167 -16.48 -0.44 -6.49
C PHE A 167 -16.40 -1.89 -6.95
N GLY A 168 -16.62 -2.82 -6.02
CA GLY A 168 -16.58 -4.24 -6.30
C GLY A 168 -15.19 -4.85 -6.21
N ARG A 169 -15.07 -6.10 -6.64
CA ARG A 169 -13.83 -6.87 -6.58
C ARG A 169 -12.90 -6.49 -7.73
N ALA A 170 -11.62 -6.32 -7.44
CA ALA A 170 -10.61 -6.12 -8.47
C ALA A 170 -10.51 -7.37 -9.36
N ASN A 171 -10.47 -7.20 -10.67
CA ASN A 171 -10.15 -8.27 -11.59
C ASN A 171 -8.63 -8.48 -11.62
N TRP A 172 -8.13 -9.34 -10.75
CA TRP A 172 -6.68 -9.57 -10.59
C TRP A 172 -6.01 -10.02 -11.89
N SER A 173 -6.68 -10.81 -12.72
CA SER A 173 -6.16 -11.22 -14.03
C SER A 173 -5.87 -10.01 -14.94
N GLU A 174 -6.75 -9.01 -14.95
CA GLU A 174 -6.52 -7.77 -15.70
C GLU A 174 -5.41 -6.92 -15.06
N VAL A 175 -5.34 -6.87 -13.73
CA VAL A 175 -4.27 -6.18 -13.00
C VAL A 175 -2.90 -6.75 -13.37
N TYR A 176 -2.73 -8.07 -13.28
CA TYR A 176 -1.47 -8.73 -13.65
C TYR A 176 -1.14 -8.52 -15.13
N ARG A 177 -2.12 -8.64 -16.02
CA ARG A 177 -1.94 -8.39 -17.46
C ARG A 177 -1.46 -6.97 -17.73
N ARG A 178 -2.07 -5.98 -17.09
CA ARG A 178 -1.70 -4.56 -17.21
C ARG A 178 -0.27 -4.32 -16.70
N ILE A 179 0.05 -4.82 -15.51
CA ILE A 179 1.38 -4.67 -14.91
C ILE A 179 2.45 -5.36 -15.77
N ALA A 180 2.17 -6.57 -16.29
CA ALA A 180 3.10 -7.30 -17.16
C ALA A 180 3.39 -6.56 -18.47
N ARG A 181 2.38 -5.89 -19.06
CA ARG A 181 2.57 -5.07 -20.27
C ARG A 181 3.41 -3.82 -20.02
N GLN A 182 3.22 -3.19 -18.87
CA GLN A 182 3.94 -1.97 -18.48
C GLN A 182 5.37 -2.24 -18.00
N ASN A 183 5.67 -3.46 -17.54
CA ASN A 183 6.94 -3.80 -16.87
C ASN A 183 7.67 -4.97 -17.54
N GLN A 184 7.75 -4.95 -18.88
CA GLN A 184 8.41 -6.02 -19.64
C GLN A 184 9.87 -6.23 -19.21
N ARG A 185 10.26 -7.49 -19.03
CA ARG A 185 11.62 -7.91 -18.60
C ARG A 185 12.02 -7.39 -17.21
N LYS A 186 11.06 -6.99 -16.38
CA LYS A 186 11.30 -6.59 -14.99
C LYS A 186 10.88 -7.67 -14.01
N HIS A 187 11.40 -7.54 -12.79
CA HIS A 187 11.06 -8.37 -11.65
C HIS A 187 10.09 -7.62 -10.75
N VAL A 188 8.88 -8.16 -10.59
CA VAL A 188 7.78 -7.57 -9.83
C VAL A 188 7.58 -8.34 -8.52
N GLY A 189 7.75 -7.67 -7.39
CA GLY A 189 7.46 -8.22 -6.07
C GLY A 189 5.99 -7.99 -5.72
N VAL A 190 5.25 -9.07 -5.52
CA VAL A 190 3.83 -9.03 -5.12
C VAL A 190 3.72 -9.29 -3.64
N PHE A 191 3.32 -8.28 -2.86
CA PHE A 191 3.19 -8.37 -1.41
C PHE A 191 1.72 -8.29 -1.03
N TYR A 192 1.25 -9.28 -0.28
CA TYR A 192 -0.14 -9.36 0.17
C TYR A 192 -0.24 -9.42 1.70
N CYS A 193 -1.07 -8.55 2.28
CA CYS A 193 -1.44 -8.60 3.69
C CYS A 193 -2.96 -8.57 3.87
N GLY A 194 -3.50 -9.56 4.58
CA GLY A 194 -4.91 -9.65 4.93
C GLY A 194 -5.45 -11.07 4.98
N MET A 195 -6.77 -11.22 4.95
CA MET A 195 -7.43 -12.53 5.07
C MET A 195 -6.98 -13.50 3.97
N PRO A 196 -6.87 -14.82 4.23
CA PRO A 196 -6.28 -15.78 3.27
C PRO A 196 -7.02 -15.96 1.94
N ALA A 197 -8.25 -15.44 1.80
CA ALA A 197 -9.12 -15.69 0.65
C ALA A 197 -8.47 -15.35 -0.71
N LEU A 198 -7.73 -14.24 -0.80
CA LEU A 198 -7.07 -13.81 -2.04
C LEU A 198 -5.67 -14.41 -2.23
N THR A 199 -5.08 -15.01 -1.20
CA THR A 199 -3.69 -15.48 -1.25
C THR A 199 -3.49 -16.56 -2.31
N LYS A 200 -4.44 -17.48 -2.47
CA LYS A 200 -4.35 -18.56 -3.46
C LYS A 200 -4.40 -18.00 -4.89
N GLU A 201 -5.39 -17.14 -5.15
CA GLU A 201 -5.61 -16.50 -6.45
C GLU A 201 -4.38 -15.68 -6.89
N LEU A 202 -3.91 -14.76 -6.05
CA LEU A 202 -2.74 -13.92 -6.37
C LEU A 202 -1.47 -14.75 -6.62
N ARG A 203 -1.26 -15.81 -5.82
CA ARG A 203 -0.11 -16.71 -6.00
C ARG A 203 -0.19 -17.49 -7.31
N GLU A 204 -1.37 -17.96 -7.69
CA GLU A 204 -1.59 -18.69 -8.94
C GLU A 204 -1.38 -17.77 -10.15
N LEU A 205 -1.96 -16.57 -10.12
CA LEU A 205 -1.77 -15.57 -11.17
C LEU A 205 -0.30 -15.17 -11.33
N ALA A 206 0.42 -14.96 -10.22
CA ALA A 206 1.86 -14.67 -10.28
C ALA A 206 2.63 -15.77 -11.04
N LYS A 207 2.32 -17.05 -10.80
CA LYS A 207 2.96 -18.17 -11.50
C LYS A 207 2.59 -18.22 -12.98
N VAL A 208 1.33 -18.00 -13.31
CA VAL A 208 0.83 -18.04 -14.70
C VAL A 208 1.48 -16.92 -15.52
N PHE A 209 1.37 -15.67 -15.07
CA PHE A 209 1.90 -14.52 -15.78
C PHE A 209 3.43 -14.52 -15.86
N SER A 210 4.12 -15.09 -14.87
CA SER A 210 5.59 -15.27 -14.94
C SER A 210 6.04 -16.24 -16.04
N ARG A 211 5.17 -17.18 -16.45
CA ARG A 211 5.47 -18.14 -17.51
C ARG A 211 5.05 -17.63 -18.89
N GLU A 212 3.91 -16.94 -18.94
CA GLU A 212 3.31 -16.47 -20.19
C GLU A 212 3.88 -15.13 -20.68
N THR A 213 4.46 -14.34 -19.79
CA THR A 213 4.98 -13.00 -20.13
C THR A 213 6.48 -12.89 -19.90
N SER A 214 7.08 -11.82 -20.43
CA SER A 214 8.49 -11.49 -20.17
C SER A 214 8.73 -10.91 -18.77
N THR A 215 7.69 -10.73 -17.96
CA THR A 215 7.75 -10.15 -16.62
C THR A 215 7.70 -11.26 -15.59
N THR A 216 8.61 -11.25 -14.62
CA THR A 216 8.61 -12.24 -13.54
C THR A 216 7.92 -11.66 -12.31
N PHE A 217 6.97 -12.41 -11.76
CA PHE A 217 6.22 -12.06 -10.56
C PHE A 217 6.58 -13.01 -9.42
N GLU A 218 7.02 -12.45 -8.30
CA GLU A 218 7.30 -13.21 -7.08
C GLU A 218 6.30 -12.85 -5.99
N PHE A 219 5.61 -13.85 -5.44
CA PHE A 219 4.53 -13.63 -4.48
C PHE A 219 4.95 -13.89 -3.04
N HIS A 220 4.78 -12.87 -2.21
CA HIS A 220 5.08 -12.82 -0.79
C HIS A 220 3.80 -12.63 0.02
N LYS A 221 3.54 -13.56 0.94
CA LYS A 221 2.46 -13.41 1.91
C LYS A 221 3.07 -12.85 3.19
N GLU A 222 2.70 -11.62 3.51
CA GLU A 222 3.16 -10.96 4.73
C GLU A 222 2.15 -11.18 5.86
N ASN A 223 2.66 -11.56 7.03
CA ASN A 223 1.90 -11.53 8.28
C ASN A 223 2.52 -10.44 9.13
N PHE A 224 1.89 -9.26 9.12
CA PHE A 224 2.23 -8.11 9.95
C PHE A 224 1.46 -8.15 11.27
#